data_AF-A0A202DZ33-F1
#
_entry.id   AF-A0A202DZ33-F1
#
_cell.length_a   1.000
_cell.length_b   1.000
_cell.length_c   1.000
_cell.angle_alpha   90.00
_cell.angle_beta   90.00
_cell.angle_gamma   90.00
#
_symmetry.space_group_name_H-M   'P 1'
#
loop_
_entity.id
_entity.type
_entity.pdbx_description
1 polymer ?
#
loop_
_entity_poly.entity_id
_entity_poly.type
_entity_poly.pdbx_seq_one_letter_code
_entity_poly.pdbx_strand_id
1 'polypeptide(L)'
;MRVAGNVLVLLSFVWILVAPAGELNDHFILIRSFTGAHSYSKNEKFSIAIPKVYLAYDKDGKPIMGAAMRTYKTYKKVTSLLVVTKKNGIYVVTEADIPDIHLIKGEDKRKVVLDGARTVIGRTVKDKEGKLVKVDAVTGATRYVKRIFANYDLMARKIIEQMEADPTWEKILIQQD
;
A
#
# COMPACT_ATOMS: atom_id res chain seq x y z
N MET A 1 4.71 66.23 30.38
CA MET A 1 5.40 65.44 29.32
C MET A 1 6.18 64.31 29.98
N ARG A 2 5.67 63.08 29.92
CA ARG A 2 6.38 61.77 29.93
C ARG A 2 5.32 60.68 30.16
N VAL A 3 5.06 59.92 29.11
CA VAL A 3 4.02 58.89 29.02
C VAL A 3 4.57 57.58 29.58
N ALA A 4 3.86 56.97 30.52
CA ALA A 4 4.14 55.63 31.02
C ALA A 4 3.57 54.61 30.02
N GLY A 5 4.45 53.84 29.37
CA GLY A 5 4.08 52.74 28.49
C GLY A 5 4.25 51.41 29.21
N ASN A 6 3.15 50.81 29.68
CA ASN A 6 3.09 49.42 30.10
C ASN A 6 3.13 48.53 28.85
N VAL A 7 4.22 47.81 28.64
CA VAL A 7 4.32 46.76 27.61
C VAL A 7 3.90 45.43 28.25
N LEU A 8 2.69 45.00 27.93
CA LEU A 8 2.15 43.68 28.25
C LEU A 8 2.73 42.67 27.24
N VAL A 9 3.64 41.80 27.67
CA VAL A 9 4.16 40.71 26.83
C VAL A 9 3.18 39.53 26.91
N LEU A 10 2.35 39.38 25.88
CA LEU A 10 1.49 38.22 25.67
C LEU A 10 2.33 37.06 25.11
N LEU A 11 2.64 36.09 25.98
CA LEU A 11 3.21 34.80 25.59
C LEU A 11 2.10 33.95 24.95
N SER A 12 2.01 33.97 23.63
CA SER A 12 1.18 33.04 22.86
C SER A 12 1.85 31.67 22.86
N PHE A 13 1.35 30.76 23.70
CA PHE A 13 1.67 29.34 23.63
C PHE A 13 1.05 28.75 22.36
N VAL A 14 1.84 28.66 21.28
CA VAL A 14 1.47 27.91 20.08
C VAL A 14 1.64 26.43 20.38
N TRP A 15 0.52 25.76 20.68
CA TRP A 15 0.47 24.30 20.69
C TRP A 15 0.54 23.81 19.24
N ILE A 16 1.74 23.51 18.78
CA ILE A 16 1.93 22.73 17.56
C ILE A 16 1.45 21.31 17.88
N LEU A 17 0.25 20.97 17.41
CA LEU A 17 -0.23 19.61 17.31
C LEU A 17 0.70 18.85 16.36
N VAL A 18 1.71 18.18 16.93
CA VAL A 18 2.51 17.19 16.22
C VAL A 18 1.57 16.02 15.95
N ALA A 19 0.96 15.98 14.76
CA ALA A 19 0.34 14.77 14.26
C ALA A 19 1.36 13.62 14.34
N PRO A 20 0.99 12.43 14.83
CA PRO A 20 1.92 11.32 14.91
C PRO A 20 2.43 11.01 13.49
N ALA A 21 3.73 11.20 13.28
CA ALA A 21 4.43 11.06 12.00
C ALA A 21 4.39 9.64 11.39
N GLY A 22 3.53 8.75 11.89
CA GLY A 22 3.41 7.35 11.47
C GLY A 22 2.29 7.04 10.46
N GLU A 23 1.29 7.91 10.29
CA GLU A 23 0.18 7.65 9.35
C GLU A 23 0.29 8.41 8.02
N LEU A 24 1.15 9.43 7.96
CA LEU A 24 1.25 10.37 6.83
C LEU A 24 2.01 9.83 5.60
N ASN A 25 2.47 8.57 5.58
CA ASN A 25 3.30 8.05 4.48
C ASN A 25 2.62 6.96 3.63
N ASP A 26 1.77 6.12 4.20
CA ASP A 26 1.19 4.96 3.49
C ASP A 26 0.29 5.38 2.32
N HIS A 27 -0.56 6.38 2.57
CA HIS A 27 -1.55 6.85 1.61
C HIS A 27 -0.88 7.62 0.45
N PHE A 28 0.24 8.30 0.73
CA PHE A 28 0.98 9.06 -0.27
C PHE A 28 1.83 8.15 -1.17
N ILE A 29 2.49 7.14 -0.58
CA ILE A 29 3.18 6.09 -1.35
C ILE A 29 2.18 5.42 -2.31
N LEU A 30 0.99 5.07 -1.81
CA LEU A 30 -0.01 4.36 -2.58
C LEU A 30 -0.61 5.20 -3.72
N ILE A 31 -0.91 6.49 -3.49
CA ILE A 31 -1.38 7.39 -4.56
C ILE A 31 -0.32 7.53 -5.65
N ARG A 32 0.97 7.63 -5.29
CA ARG A 32 2.06 7.70 -6.27
C ARG A 32 2.15 6.46 -7.15
N SER A 33 1.80 5.29 -6.63
CA SER A 33 1.74 4.04 -7.39
C SER A 33 0.60 4.00 -8.41
N PHE A 34 -0.45 4.82 -8.25
CA PHE A 34 -1.62 4.86 -9.13
C PHE A 34 -1.41 5.74 -10.38
N THR A 35 -0.30 5.51 -11.07
CA THR A 35 0.05 6.23 -12.29
C THR A 35 -1.03 6.05 -13.36
N GLY A 36 -1.55 7.15 -13.91
CA GLY A 36 -2.56 7.13 -14.97
C GLY A 36 -3.99 6.89 -14.49
N ALA A 37 -4.23 6.76 -13.18
CA ALA A 37 -5.57 6.75 -12.63
C ALA A 37 -6.15 8.17 -12.54
N HIS A 38 -7.46 8.28 -12.76
CA HIS A 38 -8.21 9.53 -12.64
C HIS A 38 -8.84 9.67 -11.24
N SER A 39 -9.29 8.55 -10.67
CA SER A 39 -9.85 8.49 -9.32
C SER A 39 -9.41 7.22 -8.61
N TYR A 40 -9.62 7.17 -7.30
CA TYR A 40 -9.44 5.96 -6.51
C TYR A 40 -10.55 5.82 -5.47
N SER A 41 -10.78 4.60 -5.01
CA SER A 41 -11.64 4.30 -3.87
C SER A 41 -10.84 3.55 -2.81
N LYS A 42 -11.33 3.57 -1.57
CA LYS A 42 -10.66 2.91 -0.45
C LYS A 42 -11.63 2.22 0.49
N ASN A 43 -11.20 1.10 1.03
CA ASN A 43 -11.83 0.42 2.16
C ASN A 43 -10.76 0.08 3.19
N GLU A 44 -10.70 0.87 4.27
CA GLU A 44 -9.70 0.77 5.33
C GLU A 44 -10.08 -0.20 6.46
N LYS A 45 -11.26 -0.83 6.35
CA LYS A 45 -11.75 -1.87 7.26
C LYS A 45 -12.25 -3.08 6.47
N PHE A 46 -11.54 -3.43 5.39
CA PHE A 46 -11.99 -4.42 4.42
C PHE A 46 -12.17 -5.80 5.05
N SER A 47 -11.14 -6.30 5.75
CA SER A 47 -11.21 -7.56 6.49
C SER A 47 -10.13 -7.66 7.56
N ILE A 48 -10.26 -8.61 8.49
CA ILE A 48 -9.22 -8.91 9.47
C ILE A 48 -7.91 -9.34 8.79
N ALA A 49 -8.01 -10.09 7.68
CA ALA A 49 -6.85 -10.63 6.99
C ALA A 49 -6.12 -9.56 6.16
N ILE A 50 -6.86 -8.68 5.50
CA ILE A 50 -6.36 -7.56 4.69
C ILE A 50 -7.16 -6.33 5.12
N PRO A 51 -6.61 -5.50 6.02
CA PRO A 51 -7.35 -4.36 6.58
C PRO A 51 -7.64 -3.28 5.55
N LYS A 52 -6.69 -2.98 4.67
CA LYS A 52 -6.82 -1.88 3.70
C LYS A 52 -6.74 -2.39 2.27
N VAL A 53 -7.75 -2.04 1.48
CA VAL A 53 -7.79 -2.25 0.03
C VAL A 53 -8.14 -0.94 -0.66
N TYR A 54 -7.47 -0.67 -1.77
CA TYR A 54 -7.64 0.51 -2.59
C TYR A 54 -7.83 0.08 -4.04
N LEU A 55 -8.69 0.76 -4.78
CA LEU A 55 -8.88 0.55 -6.21
C LEU A 55 -8.65 1.86 -6.94
N ALA A 56 -7.89 1.83 -8.03
CA ALA A 56 -7.67 2.98 -8.89
C ALA A 56 -8.44 2.78 -10.20
N TYR A 57 -9.08 3.85 -10.65
CA TYR A 57 -9.96 3.84 -11.81
C TYR A 57 -9.45 4.78 -12.90
N ASP A 58 -9.69 4.40 -14.15
CA ASP A 58 -9.51 5.30 -15.28
C ASP A 58 -10.62 6.38 -15.34
N LYS A 59 -10.53 7.24 -16.35
CA LYS A 59 -11.52 8.30 -16.62
C LYS A 59 -12.94 7.77 -16.94
N ASP A 60 -13.03 6.53 -17.42
CA ASP A 60 -14.30 5.87 -17.75
C ASP A 60 -14.89 5.16 -16.52
N GLY A 61 -14.23 5.28 -15.36
CA GLY A 61 -14.65 4.69 -14.10
C GLY A 61 -14.34 3.21 -13.98
N LYS A 62 -13.52 2.63 -14.87
CA LYS A 62 -13.16 1.21 -14.83
C LYS A 62 -11.93 0.98 -13.96
N PRO A 63 -11.91 -0.09 -13.14
CA PRO A 63 -10.76 -0.40 -12.29
C PRO A 63 -9.57 -0.86 -13.13
N ILE A 64 -8.48 -0.10 -13.04
CA ILE A 64 -7.22 -0.36 -13.76
C ILE A 64 -6.10 -0.83 -12.84
N MET A 65 -6.16 -0.50 -11.56
CA MET A 65 -5.22 -0.95 -10.54
C MET A 65 -5.94 -1.22 -9.23
N GLY A 66 -5.32 -2.01 -8.37
CA GLY A 66 -5.68 -2.05 -6.97
C GLY A 66 -4.47 -2.30 -6.10
N ALA A 67 -4.58 -1.88 -4.86
CA ALA A 67 -3.53 -2.03 -3.86
C ALA A 67 -4.11 -2.61 -2.58
N ALA A 68 -3.30 -3.39 -1.87
CA ALA A 68 -3.63 -3.90 -0.56
C ALA A 68 -2.48 -3.68 0.40
N MET A 69 -2.84 -3.39 1.65
CA MET A 69 -1.89 -3.30 2.74
C MET A 69 -2.23 -4.30 3.83
N ARG A 70 -1.19 -4.97 4.32
CA ARG A 70 -1.32 -5.92 5.42
C ARG A 70 -0.09 -5.89 6.31
N THR A 71 -0.34 -5.86 7.62
CA THR A 71 0.69 -6.08 8.62
C THR A 71 0.76 -7.54 9.05
N TYR A 72 1.95 -8.13 9.06
CA TYR A 72 2.18 -9.52 9.50
C TYR A 72 3.57 -9.71 10.11
N LYS A 73 3.79 -10.86 10.75
CA LYS A 73 5.05 -11.17 11.44
C LYS A 73 6.04 -11.89 10.52
N THR A 74 7.18 -11.26 10.25
CA THR A 74 8.41 -11.86 9.69
C THR A 74 9.42 -12.09 10.84
N TYR A 75 10.60 -11.47 10.78
CA TYR A 75 11.51 -11.27 11.92
C TYR A 75 10.93 -10.26 12.93
N LYS A 76 10.20 -9.26 12.44
CA LYS A 76 9.38 -8.31 13.21
C LYS A 76 8.00 -8.18 12.57
N LYS A 77 7.09 -7.51 13.26
CA LYS A 77 5.81 -7.12 12.67
C LYS A 77 6.09 -5.99 11.69
N VAL A 78 5.78 -6.21 10.42
CA VAL A 78 6.01 -5.28 9.31
C VAL A 78 4.76 -5.19 8.45
N THR A 79 4.59 -4.07 7.78
CA THR A 79 3.50 -3.75 6.88
C THR A 79 3.99 -3.92 5.46
N SER A 80 3.28 -4.71 4.67
CA SER A 80 3.56 -4.80 3.25
C SER A 80 2.46 -4.15 2.43
N LEU A 81 2.90 -3.53 1.35
CA LEU A 81 2.10 -3.00 0.26
C LEU A 81 2.25 -3.93 -0.94
N LEU A 82 1.16 -4.16 -1.66
CA LEU A 82 1.15 -4.83 -2.94
C LEU A 82 0.22 -4.08 -3.89
N VAL A 83 0.70 -3.81 -5.12
CA VAL A 83 -0.09 -3.19 -6.18
C VAL A 83 -0.21 -4.16 -7.34
N VAL A 84 -1.43 -4.34 -7.83
CA VAL A 84 -1.75 -5.15 -9.01
C VAL A 84 -2.37 -4.25 -10.05
N THR A 85 -1.85 -4.30 -11.28
CA THR A 85 -2.38 -3.56 -12.42
C THR A 85 -3.00 -4.52 -13.43
N LYS A 86 -4.14 -4.14 -13.97
CA LYS A 86 -4.79 -4.83 -15.09
C LYS A 86 -4.26 -4.24 -16.40
N LYS A 87 -3.64 -5.07 -17.25
CA LYS A 87 -3.14 -4.68 -18.57
C LYS A 87 -3.59 -5.72 -19.59
N ASN A 88 -4.31 -5.34 -20.65
CA ASN A 88 -4.67 -6.25 -21.74
C ASN A 88 -5.32 -7.58 -21.27
N GLY A 89 -6.19 -7.51 -20.24
CA GLY A 89 -6.86 -8.68 -19.67
C GLY A 89 -6.02 -9.51 -18.69
N ILE A 90 -4.72 -9.26 -18.54
CA ILE A 90 -3.88 -9.88 -17.51
C ILE A 90 -3.75 -8.99 -16.28
N TYR A 91 -3.61 -9.61 -15.12
CA TYR A 91 -3.33 -8.94 -13.85
C TYR A 91 -1.89 -9.24 -13.44
N VAL A 92 -1.12 -8.19 -13.19
CA VAL A 92 0.31 -8.27 -12.92
C VAL A 92 0.63 -7.48 -11.67
N VAL A 93 1.49 -8.03 -10.81
CA VAL A 93 2.05 -7.28 -9.68
C VAL A 93 3.01 -6.23 -10.22
N THR A 94 2.69 -4.96 -10.03
CA THR A 94 3.51 -3.85 -10.51
C THR A 94 4.36 -3.23 -9.41
N GLU A 95 3.94 -3.37 -8.15
CA GLU A 95 4.69 -2.90 -7.01
C GLU A 95 4.52 -3.83 -5.81
N ALA A 96 5.58 -4.00 -5.03
CA ALA A 96 5.58 -4.69 -3.77
C ALA A 96 6.63 -4.05 -2.87
N ASP A 97 6.20 -3.57 -1.70
CA ASP A 97 7.09 -2.85 -0.78
C ASP A 97 6.77 -3.15 0.69
N ILE A 98 7.70 -2.77 1.56
CA ILE A 98 7.63 -2.90 3.01
C ILE A 98 8.10 -1.57 3.62
N PRO A 99 7.21 -0.56 3.74
CA PRO A 99 7.58 0.80 4.15
C PRO A 99 8.28 0.87 5.52
N ASP A 100 7.89 -0.02 6.43
CA ASP A 100 8.43 -0.11 7.79
C ASP A 100 9.58 -1.13 7.92
N ILE A 101 10.28 -1.45 6.83
CA ILE A 101 11.40 -2.41 6.81
C ILE A 101 12.51 -2.05 7.81
N HIS A 102 12.69 -0.75 8.10
CA HIS A 102 13.67 -0.24 9.04
C HIS A 102 13.47 -0.78 10.48
N LEU A 103 12.26 -1.26 10.82
CA LEU A 103 11.97 -1.92 12.11
C LEU A 103 12.69 -3.26 12.28
N ILE A 104 13.13 -3.90 11.19
CA ILE A 104 13.94 -5.12 11.24
C ILE A 104 15.41 -4.74 11.52
N LYS A 105 15.90 -5.19 12.68
CA LYS A 105 17.33 -5.08 13.04
C LYS A 105 18.16 -6.08 12.24
N GLY A 106 19.29 -5.62 11.70
CA GLY A 106 20.22 -6.41 10.89
C GLY A 106 19.98 -6.24 9.40
N GLU A 107 21.04 -5.85 8.68
CA GLU A 107 20.98 -5.57 7.24
C GLU A 107 20.62 -6.80 6.42
N ASP A 108 21.24 -7.96 6.70
CA ASP A 108 20.95 -9.21 6.00
C ASP A 108 19.48 -9.62 6.09
N LYS A 109 18.86 -9.43 7.26
CA LYS A 109 17.44 -9.74 7.47
C LYS A 109 16.53 -8.79 6.70
N ARG A 110 16.87 -7.49 6.66
CA ARG A 110 16.15 -6.51 5.83
C ARG A 110 16.25 -6.88 4.36
N LYS A 111 17.46 -7.22 3.90
CA LYS A 111 17.72 -7.63 2.52
C LYS A 111 16.89 -8.85 2.12
N VAL A 112 16.90 -9.92 2.93
CA VAL A 112 16.08 -11.12 2.65
C VAL A 112 14.59 -10.80 2.52
N VAL A 113 14.07 -9.91 3.37
CA VAL A 113 12.66 -9.54 3.35
C VAL A 113 12.32 -8.66 2.14
N LEU A 114 13.16 -7.67 1.82
CA LEU A 114 13.00 -6.82 0.62
C LEU A 114 13.17 -7.60 -0.67
N ASP A 115 14.15 -8.49 -0.75
CA ASP A 115 14.39 -9.32 -1.94
C ASP A 115 13.20 -10.26 -2.17
N GLY A 116 12.67 -10.85 -1.10
CA GLY A 116 11.43 -11.63 -1.16
C GLY A 116 10.26 -10.81 -1.69
N ALA A 117 10.15 -9.55 -1.27
CA ALA A 117 9.10 -8.66 -1.75
C ALA A 117 9.29 -8.29 -3.24
N ARG A 118 10.49 -7.90 -3.63
CA ARG A 118 10.82 -7.52 -5.02
C ARG A 118 10.66 -8.67 -6.00
N THR A 119 10.87 -9.91 -5.57
CA THR A 119 10.76 -11.11 -6.41
C THR A 119 9.34 -11.34 -6.96
N VAL A 120 8.30 -10.75 -6.36
CA VAL A 120 6.94 -10.87 -6.89
C VAL A 120 6.59 -9.83 -7.95
N ILE A 121 7.38 -8.76 -8.05
CA ILE A 121 7.15 -7.70 -9.04
C ILE A 121 7.31 -8.29 -10.45
N GLY A 122 6.39 -7.93 -11.35
CA GLY A 122 6.31 -8.44 -12.71
C GLY A 122 5.61 -9.79 -12.85
N ARG A 123 5.23 -10.45 -11.74
CA ARG A 123 4.52 -11.74 -11.83
C ARG A 123 3.06 -11.55 -12.24
N THR A 124 2.64 -12.34 -13.22
CA THR A 124 1.24 -12.51 -13.56
C THR A 124 0.52 -13.27 -12.46
N VAL A 125 -0.61 -12.73 -12.01
CA VAL A 125 -1.47 -13.30 -10.96
C VAL A 125 -2.82 -13.78 -11.50
N LYS A 126 -3.21 -13.28 -12.68
CA LYS A 126 -4.31 -13.84 -13.48
C LYS A 126 -3.99 -13.63 -14.96
N ASP A 127 -4.04 -14.71 -15.74
CA ASP A 127 -3.74 -14.71 -17.17
C ASP A 127 -4.94 -14.26 -18.04
N LYS A 128 -4.79 -14.30 -19.37
CA LYS A 128 -5.82 -13.82 -20.31
C LYS A 128 -7.03 -14.73 -20.33
N GLU A 129 -6.82 -16.00 -19.99
CA GLU A 129 -7.82 -17.05 -19.89
C GLU A 129 -8.60 -16.95 -18.57
N GLY A 130 -8.22 -16.02 -17.69
CA GLY A 130 -8.86 -15.76 -16.41
C GLY A 130 -8.45 -16.75 -15.32
N LYS A 131 -7.40 -17.56 -15.54
CA LYS A 131 -6.89 -18.50 -14.55
C LYS A 131 -5.99 -17.77 -13.57
N LEU A 132 -6.24 -17.99 -12.28
CA LEU A 132 -5.40 -17.47 -11.20
C LEU A 132 -4.06 -18.22 -11.17
N VAL A 133 -2.97 -17.47 -11.23
CA VAL A 133 -1.61 -17.96 -11.12
C VAL A 133 -1.11 -17.66 -9.71
N LYS A 134 -0.66 -18.70 -9.01
CA LYS A 134 -0.24 -18.57 -7.61
C LYS A 134 1.08 -17.84 -7.50
N VAL A 135 1.16 -16.89 -6.57
CA VAL A 135 2.41 -16.20 -6.24
C VAL A 135 3.24 -17.09 -5.30
N ASP A 136 3.95 -18.06 -5.87
CA ASP A 136 4.70 -19.05 -5.10
C ASP A 136 6.17 -18.71 -4.88
N ALA A 137 6.68 -19.07 -3.69
CA ALA A 137 8.07 -18.86 -3.35
C ALA A 137 8.99 -19.78 -4.18
N VAL A 138 10.23 -19.34 -4.39
CA VAL A 138 11.26 -20.14 -5.07
C VAL A 138 11.56 -21.40 -4.25
N THR A 139 11.84 -22.52 -4.93
CA THR A 139 12.24 -23.77 -4.27
C THR A 139 13.42 -23.55 -3.33
N GLY A 140 13.35 -24.11 -2.11
CA GLY A 140 14.38 -23.91 -1.08
C GLY A 140 14.25 -22.61 -0.26
N ALA A 141 13.26 -21.75 -0.54
CA ALA A 141 13.04 -20.53 0.22
C ALA A 141 12.84 -20.77 1.73
N THR A 142 13.38 -19.87 2.54
CA THR A 142 13.21 -19.90 4.00
C THR A 142 11.73 -19.77 4.39
N ARG A 143 11.39 -20.18 5.61
CA ARG A 143 10.02 -20.04 6.16
C ARG A 143 9.52 -18.59 6.11
N TYR A 144 10.40 -17.61 6.30
CA TYR A 144 10.05 -16.19 6.26
C TYR A 144 9.68 -15.74 4.85
N VAL A 145 10.50 -16.12 3.86
CA VAL A 145 10.24 -15.81 2.46
C VAL A 145 8.93 -16.48 2.01
N LYS A 146 8.73 -17.77 2.29
CA LYS A 146 7.47 -18.47 1.98
C LYS A 146 6.23 -17.74 2.53
N ARG A 147 6.34 -17.16 3.73
CA ARG A 147 5.25 -16.38 4.34
C ARG A 147 4.99 -15.06 3.59
N ILE A 148 6.03 -14.36 3.13
CA ILE A 148 5.86 -13.14 2.32
C ILE A 148 5.04 -13.47 1.06
N PHE A 149 5.45 -14.51 0.33
CA PHE A 149 4.77 -14.97 -0.88
C PHE A 149 3.30 -15.36 -0.61
N ALA A 150 3.03 -16.10 0.46
CA ALA A 150 1.66 -16.46 0.83
C ALA A 150 0.79 -15.23 1.17
N ASN A 151 1.36 -14.20 1.80
CA ASN A 151 0.63 -12.94 2.06
C ASN A 151 0.36 -12.19 0.76
N TYR A 152 1.32 -12.18 -0.16
CA TYR A 152 1.18 -11.51 -1.46
C TYR A 152 0.20 -12.22 -2.38
N ASP A 153 0.17 -13.55 -2.39
CA ASP A 153 -0.86 -14.32 -3.11
C ASP A 153 -2.27 -13.98 -2.58
N LEU A 154 -2.45 -13.93 -1.26
CA LEU A 154 -3.74 -13.55 -0.67
C LEU A 154 -4.15 -12.12 -1.04
N MET A 155 -3.21 -11.18 -0.94
CA MET A 155 -3.46 -9.77 -1.29
C MET A 155 -3.80 -9.61 -2.77
N ALA A 156 -3.05 -10.24 -3.67
CA ALA A 156 -3.32 -10.20 -5.10
C ALA A 156 -4.71 -10.73 -5.43
N ARG A 157 -5.09 -11.89 -4.87
CA ARG A 157 -6.42 -12.47 -5.08
C ARG A 157 -7.53 -11.54 -4.62
N LYS A 158 -7.40 -10.94 -3.44
CA LYS A 158 -8.41 -10.01 -2.93
C LYS A 158 -8.47 -8.72 -3.72
N ILE A 159 -7.34 -8.18 -4.18
CA ILE A 159 -7.34 -7.03 -5.08
C ILE A 159 -8.11 -7.37 -6.36
N ILE A 160 -7.78 -8.48 -7.02
CA ILE A 160 -8.43 -8.88 -8.28
C ILE A 160 -9.93 -9.10 -8.07
N GLU A 161 -10.32 -9.79 -7.00
CA GLU A 161 -11.72 -10.00 -6.63
C GLU A 161 -12.47 -8.67 -6.53
N GLN A 162 -11.89 -7.65 -5.89
CA GLN A 162 -12.52 -6.33 -5.78
C GLN A 162 -12.48 -5.54 -7.11
N MET A 163 -11.41 -5.63 -7.88
CA MET A 163 -11.36 -5.04 -9.22
C MET A 163 -12.42 -5.63 -10.16
N GLU A 164 -12.76 -6.91 -10.01
CA GLU A 164 -13.77 -7.58 -10.84
C GLU A 164 -15.19 -7.38 -10.34
N ALA A 165 -15.37 -7.25 -9.02
CA ALA A 165 -16.65 -6.92 -8.43
C ALA A 165 -17.07 -5.46 -8.69
N ASP A 166 -16.11 -4.57 -8.99
CA ASP A 166 -16.31 -3.12 -9.18
C ASP A 166 -17.22 -2.51 -8.10
N PRO A 167 -16.78 -2.52 -6.82
CA PRO A 167 -17.64 -2.14 -5.71
C PRO A 167 -18.02 -0.66 -5.78
N THR A 168 -19.19 -0.34 -5.23
CA THR A 168 -19.75 1.02 -5.16
C THR A 168 -19.11 1.90 -4.08
N TRP A 169 -17.82 1.70 -3.79
CA TRP A 169 -17.08 2.53 -2.85
C TRP A 169 -16.97 3.96 -3.39
N GLU A 170 -16.91 4.93 -2.47
CA GLU A 170 -16.75 6.34 -2.83
C GLU A 170 -15.47 6.55 -3.65
N LYS A 171 -15.61 7.19 -4.81
CA LYS A 171 -14.50 7.51 -5.72
C LYS A 171 -14.01 8.93 -5.45
N ILE A 172 -12.75 9.05 -5.11
CA ILE A 172 -12.04 10.30 -4.80
C ILE A 172 -11.15 10.63 -5.99
N LEU A 173 -11.26 11.85 -6.52
CA LEU A 173 -10.44 12.30 -7.64
C LEU A 173 -8.97 12.44 -7.23
N ILE A 174 -8.06 11.97 -8.10
CA ILE A 174 -6.63 12.18 -7.92
C ILE A 174 -6.31 13.56 -8.51
N GLN A 175 -5.95 14.52 -7.65
CA GLN A 175 -5.41 15.79 -8.09
C GLN A 175 -4.02 15.52 -8.66
N GLN A 176 -3.86 15.69 -9.98
CA GLN A 176 -2.55 15.66 -10.62
C GLN A 176 -2.00 17.09 -10.53
N ASP A 177 -1.02 17.28 -9.65
CA ASP A 177 -0.21 18.50 -9.58
C ASP A 177 0.73 18.62 -10.80
#